data_AF-A0A095TRI4-F1
#
_entry.id   AF-A0A095TRI4-F1
#
_cell.length_a   1.000
_cell.length_b   1.000
_cell.length_c   1.000
_cell.angle_alpha   90.00
_cell.angle_beta   90.00
_cell.angle_gamma   90.00
#
_symmetry.space_group_name_H-M   'P 1'
#
loop_
_entity.id
_entity.type
_entity.pdbx_description
1 polymer ?
#
loop_
_entity_poly.entity_id
_entity_poly.type
_entity_poly.pdbx_seq_one_letter_code
_entity_poly.pdbx_strand_id
1 'polypeptide(L)'
;MPINRPTADELMSAIRKYRNKPDPDAKVDGYYQKIIAHLDALHEREALLGEAFARGERSRCISTAALLGLPENDLEEICRCFAEDDISDMLPLIIELWLPLAKEKLAIDSPRYRK
;
A
#
# COMPACT_ATOMS: atom_id res chain seq x y z
N MET A 1 10.62 -8.35 -3.55
CA MET A 1 9.18 -8.71 -3.50
C MET A 1 8.97 -9.94 -4.37
N PRO A 2 8.11 -10.92 -4.01
CA PRO A 2 7.89 -12.09 -4.87
C PRO A 2 7.14 -11.66 -6.15
N ILE A 3 7.56 -12.23 -7.28
CA ILE A 3 7.32 -11.78 -8.66
C ILE A 3 5.88 -11.96 -9.17
N ASN A 4 4.99 -12.63 -8.42
CA ASN A 4 3.65 -13.02 -8.90
C ASN A 4 2.49 -12.50 -8.04
N ARG A 5 2.48 -11.21 -7.66
CA ARG A 5 1.29 -10.61 -7.04
C ARG A 5 0.41 -10.05 -8.16
N PRO A 6 -0.85 -10.51 -8.33
CA PRO A 6 -1.74 -9.97 -9.36
C PRO A 6 -2.02 -8.50 -9.10
N THR A 7 -2.12 -7.73 -10.17
CA THR A 7 -2.55 -6.34 -10.14
C THR A 7 -4.02 -6.22 -9.72
N ALA A 8 -4.43 -5.04 -9.26
CA ALA A 8 -5.83 -4.78 -8.91
C ALA A 8 -6.78 -5.06 -10.10
N ASP A 9 -6.38 -4.69 -11.32
CA ASP A 9 -7.16 -4.92 -12.53
C ASP A 9 -7.31 -6.41 -12.87
N GLU A 10 -6.23 -7.19 -12.73
CA GLU A 10 -6.26 -8.64 -12.92
C GLU A 10 -7.18 -9.32 -11.90
N LEU A 11 -7.13 -8.86 -10.65
CA LEU A 11 -7.99 -9.34 -9.58
C LEU A 11 -9.47 -9.03 -9.85
N MET A 12 -9.80 -7.78 -10.20
CA MET A 12 -11.18 -7.37 -10.50
C MET A 12 -11.72 -8.08 -11.75
N SER A 13 -10.87 -8.32 -12.75
CA SER A 13 -11.21 -9.13 -13.93
C SER A 13 -11.54 -10.58 -13.55
N ALA A 14 -10.75 -11.19 -12.66
CA ALA A 14 -11.01 -12.54 -12.16
C ALA A 14 -12.32 -12.63 -11.36
N ILE A 15 -12.61 -11.65 -10.50
CA ILE A 15 -13.87 -11.56 -9.75
C ILE A 15 -15.07 -11.46 -10.71
N ARG A 16 -14.99 -10.61 -11.74
CA ARG A 16 -16.06 -10.49 -12.75
C ARG A 16 -16.28 -11.80 -13.50
N LYS A 17 -15.20 -12.49 -13.90
CA LYS A 17 -15.29 -13.80 -14.56
C LYS A 17 -15.95 -14.84 -13.66
N TYR A 18 -15.58 -14.88 -12.37
CA TYR A 18 -16.18 -15.77 -11.39
C TYR A 18 -17.68 -15.51 -11.23
N ARG A 19 -18.11 -14.25 -11.09
CA ARG A 19 -19.53 -13.88 -10.97
C ARG A 19 -20.39 -14.32 -12.17
N ASN A 20 -19.81 -14.35 -13.38
CA ASN A 20 -20.51 -14.80 -14.58
C ASN A 20 -20.71 -16.31 -14.64
N LYS A 21 -19.86 -17.08 -13.94
CA LYS A 21 -19.93 -18.54 -13.90
C LYS A 21 -19.41 -19.02 -12.53
N PRO A 22 -20.25 -18.94 -11.47
CA PRO A 22 -19.88 -19.37 -10.14
C PRO A 22 -19.66 -20.88 -10.10
N ASP A 23 -19.00 -21.35 -9.04
CA ASP A 23 -18.78 -22.77 -8.82
C ASP A 23 -20.12 -23.49 -8.57
N PRO A 24 -20.38 -24.64 -9.20
CA PRO A 24 -21.61 -25.40 -8.97
C PRO A 24 -21.72 -25.98 -7.56
N ASP A 25 -20.62 -26.17 -6.83
CA ASP A 25 -20.64 -26.59 -5.43
C ASP A 25 -20.92 -25.37 -4.52
N ALA A 26 -22.09 -25.38 -3.87
CA ALA A 26 -22.51 -24.31 -2.97
C ALA A 26 -21.55 -24.03 -1.81
N LYS A 27 -20.78 -25.03 -1.34
CA LYS A 27 -19.78 -24.81 -0.28
C LYS A 27 -18.56 -24.07 -0.81
N VAL A 28 -18.11 -24.42 -2.02
CA VAL A 28 -16.99 -23.78 -2.71
C VAL A 28 -17.38 -22.37 -3.10
N ASP A 29 -18.59 -22.19 -3.63
CA ASP A 29 -19.13 -20.88 -3.96
C ASP A 29 -19.25 -19.97 -2.73
N GLY A 30 -19.80 -20.49 -1.63
CA GLY A 30 -19.87 -19.74 -0.37
C GLY A 30 -18.51 -19.34 0.19
N TYR A 31 -17.45 -20.12 -0.07
CA TYR A 31 -16.08 -19.76 0.29
C TYR A 31 -15.54 -18.64 -0.60
N TYR A 32 -15.67 -18.76 -1.92
CA TYR A 32 -15.21 -17.74 -2.86
C TYR A 32 -15.97 -16.42 -2.71
N GLN A 33 -17.28 -16.46 -2.45
CA GLN A 33 -18.06 -15.26 -2.18
C GLN A 33 -17.53 -14.48 -0.96
N LYS A 34 -17.13 -15.18 0.11
CA LYS A 34 -16.49 -14.53 1.27
C LYS A 34 -15.17 -13.89 0.89
N ILE A 35 -14.34 -14.54 0.08
CA ILE A 35 -13.09 -13.95 -0.39
C ILE A 35 -13.38 -12.70 -1.24
N ILE A 36 -14.29 -12.79 -2.20
CA ILE A 36 -14.67 -11.68 -3.06
C ILE A 36 -15.16 -10.49 -2.25
N ALA A 37 -16.00 -10.70 -1.24
CA ALA A 37 -16.46 -9.62 -0.37
C ALA A 37 -15.32 -8.92 0.37
N HIS A 38 -14.32 -9.68 0.82
CA HIS A 38 -13.12 -9.09 1.44
C HIS A 38 -12.27 -8.30 0.45
N LEU A 39 -12.10 -8.83 -0.77
CA LEU A 39 -11.30 -8.18 -1.81
C LEU A 39 -11.98 -6.88 -2.31
N ASP A 40 -13.30 -6.88 -2.49
CA ASP A 40 -14.06 -5.69 -2.84
C ASP A 40 -13.93 -4.61 -1.75
N ALA A 41 -14.06 -4.98 -0.47
CA ALA A 41 -13.90 -4.05 0.65
C ALA A 41 -12.48 -3.48 0.76
N LEU A 42 -11.45 -4.29 0.44
CA LEU A 42 -10.07 -3.82 0.35
C LEU A 42 -9.91 -2.83 -0.81
N HIS A 43 -10.44 -3.15 -1.99
CA HIS A 43 -10.33 -2.32 -3.18
C HIS A 43 -11.02 -0.96 -3.01
N GLU A 44 -12.24 -0.93 -2.46
CA GLU A 44 -12.95 0.32 -2.16
C GLU A 44 -12.17 1.20 -1.17
N ARG A 45 -11.56 0.57 -0.16
CA ARG A 45 -10.77 1.28 0.84
C ARG A 45 -9.47 1.84 0.26
N GLU A 46 -8.78 1.06 -0.57
CA GLU A 46 -7.61 1.53 -1.32
C GLU A 46 -7.97 2.72 -2.22
N ALA A 47 -9.13 2.68 -2.90
CA ALA A 47 -9.59 3.79 -3.73
C ALA A 47 -9.87 5.06 -2.89
N LEU A 48 -10.52 4.92 -1.72
CA LEU A 48 -10.85 6.03 -0.84
C LEU A 48 -9.63 6.68 -0.18
N LEU A 49 -8.64 5.86 0.21
CA LEU A 49 -7.50 6.31 1.01
C LEU A 49 -6.24 6.51 0.17
N GLY A 50 -6.18 5.95 -1.04
CA GLY A 50 -5.00 5.95 -1.90
C GLY A 50 -4.54 7.34 -2.29
N GLU A 51 -5.46 8.26 -2.63
CA GLU A 51 -5.08 9.63 -2.97
C GLU A 51 -4.52 10.42 -1.77
N ALA A 52 -5.17 10.25 -0.60
CA ALA A 52 -4.70 10.89 0.63
C ALA A 52 -3.33 10.35 1.05
N PHE A 53 -3.15 9.04 0.91
CA PHE A 53 -1.88 8.36 1.15
C PHE A 53 -0.79 8.85 0.19
N ALA A 54 -1.06 8.92 -1.11
CA ALA A 54 -0.10 9.39 -2.12
C ALA A 54 0.31 10.86 -1.89
N ARG A 55 -0.64 11.73 -1.48
CA ARG A 55 -0.32 13.11 -1.08
C ARG A 55 0.56 13.14 0.18
N GLY A 56 0.26 12.29 1.16
CA GLY A 56 1.07 12.13 2.37
C GLY A 56 2.50 11.69 2.04
N GLU A 57 2.65 10.65 1.24
CA GLU A 57 3.94 10.11 0.77
C GLU A 57 4.76 11.19 0.07
N ARG A 58 4.16 11.90 -0.89
CA ARG A 58 4.84 13.02 -1.58
C ARG A 58 5.30 14.10 -0.61
N SER A 59 4.45 14.48 0.35
CA SER A 59 4.82 15.46 1.38
C SER A 59 6.01 14.98 2.22
N ARG A 60 6.07 13.68 2.56
CA ARG A 60 7.18 13.13 3.35
C ARG A 60 8.48 13.07 2.53
N CYS A 61 8.41 12.70 1.25
CA CYS A 61 9.57 12.75 0.37
C CYS A 61 10.16 14.17 0.29
N ILE A 62 9.32 15.20 0.16
CA ILE A 62 9.78 16.61 0.15
C ILE A 62 10.45 16.97 1.48
N SER A 63 9.85 16.61 2.62
CA SER A 63 10.44 16.88 3.93
C SER A 63 11.75 16.11 4.18
N THR A 64 11.84 14.86 3.72
CA THR A 64 13.09 14.08 3.78
C THR A 64 14.18 14.68 2.90
N ALA A 65 13.85 15.09 1.67
CA ALA A 65 14.80 15.80 0.81
C ALA A 65 15.33 17.07 1.50
N ALA A 66 14.45 17.87 2.11
CA ALA A 66 14.83 19.07 2.83
C ALA A 66 15.75 18.79 4.04
N LEU A 67 15.47 17.73 4.80
CA LEU A 67 16.32 17.30 5.93
C LEU A 67 17.71 16.85 5.49
N LEU A 68 17.81 16.24 4.30
CA LEU A 68 19.06 15.77 3.71
C LEU A 68 19.77 16.84 2.86
N GLY A 69 19.21 18.05 2.72
CA GLY A 69 19.77 19.11 1.88
C GLY A 69 19.70 18.82 0.38
N LEU A 70 18.80 17.93 -0.03
CA LEU A 70 18.62 17.50 -1.41
C LEU A 70 17.58 18.38 -2.15
N PRO A 71 17.67 18.49 -3.48
CA PRO A 71 16.63 19.14 -4.27
C PRO A 71 15.27 18.42 -4.16
N GLU A 72 14.19 19.20 -4.18
CA GLU A 72 12.82 18.68 -4.05
C GLU A 72 12.52 17.68 -5.19
N ASN A 73 12.17 16.44 -4.83
CA ASN A 73 11.72 15.31 -5.67
C ASN A 73 12.76 14.28 -6.14
N ASP A 74 13.98 14.27 -5.63
CA ASP A 74 14.92 13.19 -5.99
C ASP A 74 14.79 11.96 -5.08
N LEU A 75 13.78 11.13 -5.36
CA LEU A 75 13.58 9.87 -4.64
C LEU A 75 14.78 8.92 -4.78
N GLU A 76 15.46 8.95 -5.93
CA GLU A 76 16.59 8.08 -6.23
C GLU A 76 17.81 8.48 -5.39
N GLU A 77 18.06 9.77 -5.24
CA GLU A 77 19.09 10.32 -4.36
C GLU A 77 18.79 10.07 -2.88
N ILE A 78 17.53 10.25 -2.44
CA ILE A 78 17.12 9.85 -1.08
C ILE A 78 17.45 8.38 -0.86
N CYS A 79 17.03 7.48 -1.76
CA CYS A 79 17.31 6.05 -1.66
C CYS A 79 18.81 5.73 -1.61
N ARG A 80 19.64 6.50 -2.32
CA ARG A 80 21.10 6.37 -2.30
C ARG A 80 21.67 6.74 -0.93
N CYS A 81 21.28 7.88 -0.35
CA CYS A 81 21.71 8.27 0.99
C CYS A 81 21.37 7.20 2.05
N PHE A 82 20.21 6.55 1.93
CA PHE A 82 19.85 5.40 2.78
C PHE A 82 20.75 4.18 2.56
N ALA A 83 21.14 3.89 1.32
CA ALA A 83 21.97 2.73 0.99
C ALA A 83 23.45 2.94 1.39
N GLU A 84 23.91 4.18 1.43
CA GLU A 84 25.29 4.57 1.76
C GLU A 84 25.49 4.87 3.26
N ASP A 85 24.43 4.74 4.09
CA ASP A 85 24.40 5.03 5.53
C ASP A 85 24.72 6.49 5.91
N ASP A 86 24.59 7.41 4.95
CA ASP A 86 24.89 8.86 5.09
C ASP A 86 23.81 9.64 5.85
N ILE A 87 22.93 8.93 6.56
CA ILE A 87 21.75 9.49 7.23
C ILE A 87 21.71 9.17 8.73
N SER A 88 22.74 8.54 9.28
CA SER A 88 22.78 8.08 10.68
C SER A 88 22.32 9.14 11.69
N ASP A 89 22.74 10.40 11.51
CA ASP A 89 22.39 11.49 12.43
C ASP A 89 20.94 11.99 12.26
N MET A 90 20.37 11.86 11.05
CA MET A 90 19.00 12.29 10.72
C MET A 90 17.98 11.16 10.80
N LEU A 91 18.43 9.91 10.91
CA LEU A 91 17.59 8.72 10.91
C LEU A 91 16.46 8.76 11.95
N PRO A 92 16.67 9.22 13.21
CA PRO A 92 15.57 9.32 14.18
C PRO A 92 14.45 10.26 13.70
N LEU A 93 14.81 11.42 13.13
CA LEU A 93 13.83 12.40 12.61
C LEU A 93 13.10 11.86 11.38
N ILE A 94 13.82 11.15 10.50
CA ILE A 94 13.23 10.51 9.33
C ILE A 94 12.24 9.42 9.77
N ILE A 95 12.57 8.62 10.77
CA ILE A 95 11.64 7.61 11.32
C ILE A 95 10.39 8.29 11.88
N GLU A 96 10.51 9.37 12.65
CA GLU A 96 9.36 10.10 13.19
C GLU A 96 8.45 10.66 12.09
N LEU A 97 9.04 11.10 10.97
CA LEU A 97 8.33 11.64 9.82
C LEU A 97 7.53 10.56 9.07
N TRP A 98 8.11 9.37 8.89
CA TRP A 98 7.55 8.28 8.10
C TRP A 98 6.68 7.30 8.90
N LEU A 99 6.91 7.16 10.20
CA LEU A 99 6.19 6.20 11.04
C LEU A 99 4.67 6.38 11.06
N PRO A 100 4.10 7.61 11.11
CA PRO A 100 2.66 7.81 11.02
C PRO A 100 2.09 7.31 9.68
N LEU A 101 2.76 7.63 8.57
CA LEU A 101 2.34 7.23 7.23
C LEU A 101 2.44 5.71 7.06
N ALA A 102 3.49 5.07 7.58
CA ALA A 102 3.61 3.61 7.59
C ALA A 102 2.48 2.93 8.38
N LYS A 103 2.06 3.50 9.52
CA LYS A 103 0.90 3.02 10.29
C LYS A 103 -0.41 3.17 9.52
N GLU A 104 -0.59 4.28 8.81
CA GLU A 104 -1.74 4.50 7.94
C GLU A 104 -1.77 3.48 6.79
N LYS A 105 -0.63 3.24 6.13
CA LYS A 105 -0.49 2.22 5.08
C LYS A 105 -0.87 0.83 5.58
N LEU A 106 -0.33 0.43 6.73
CA LEU A 106 -0.66 -0.86 7.36
C LEU A 106 -2.15 -0.97 7.69
N ALA A 107 -2.82 0.13 8.05
CA ALA A 107 -4.25 0.13 8.31
C ALA A 107 -5.08 -0.13 7.03
N ILE A 108 -4.55 0.26 5.87
CA ILE A 108 -5.14 0.01 4.54
C ILE A 108 -4.85 -1.44 4.12
N ASP A 109 -3.58 -1.86 4.16
CA ASP A 109 -3.09 -3.16 3.66
C ASP A 109 -3.46 -4.35 4.56
N SER A 110 -3.66 -4.10 5.85
CA SER A 110 -3.95 -5.13 6.85
C SER A 110 -4.99 -4.59 7.85
N PRO A 111 -6.24 -4.40 7.40
CA PRO A 111 -7.30 -4.00 8.31
C PRO A 111 -7.40 -5.09 9.38
N ARG A 112 -7.11 -4.72 10.63
CA ARG A 112 -7.50 -5.56 11.76
C ARG A 112 -9.01 -5.72 11.65
N TYR A 113 -9.48 -6.92 11.31
CA TYR A 113 -10.86 -7.30 11.52
C TYR A 113 -11.15 -6.95 12.98
N ARG A 114 -12.05 -5.97 13.20
CA ARG A 114 -12.54 -5.70 14.55
C ARG A 114 -13.00 -7.05 15.09
N LYS A 115 -12.45 -7.46 16.24
CA LYS A 115 -12.98 -8.58 17.02
C LYS A 115 -14.44 -8.31 17.36
#